data_AF-A0A5M9NPX4-F1
#
_entry.id   AF-A0A5M9NPX4-F1
#
_cell.length_a   1.000
_cell.length_b   1.000
_cell.length_c   1.000
_cell.angle_alpha   90.00
_cell.angle_beta   90.00
_cell.angle_gamma   90.00
#
_symmetry.space_group_name_H-M   'P 1'
#
loop_
_entity.id
_entity.type
_entity.pdbx_description
1 polymer ?
#
loop_
_entity_poly.entity_id
_entity_poly.type
_entity_poly.pdbx_seq_one_letter_code
_entity_poly.pdbx_strand_id
1 'polypeptide(L)'
;MNKIKFIYDLIGVIKQKENIKGSFNMTGVKGNTKLFEMNNNNGFHIHYHDDLYFHNSTKLNHENRVNKFKFLFDVLNNIKIEKNQESGYTVSLISNKISEDVKKLLFNIINNQAKEKNDNFYKNFSFEKSSDEFHDFMKQLHKSNNFKLHIKLSVTDKYEVKKSVMEIENPQSRMKLNVNIDLT
;
A
#
# COMPACT_ATOMS: atom_id res chain seq x y z
N MET A 1 -6.84 13.67 -19.63
CA MET A 1 -5.45 13.55 -19.11
C MET A 1 -4.93 12.16 -19.43
N ASN A 2 -3.70 12.02 -19.95
CA ASN A 2 -3.12 10.72 -20.26
C ASN A 2 -2.70 10.02 -18.95
N LYS A 3 -3.29 8.86 -18.64
CA LYS A 3 -3.01 8.11 -17.39
C LYS A 3 -1.56 7.64 -17.28
N ILE A 4 -0.97 7.18 -18.38
CA ILE A 4 0.40 6.68 -18.40
C ILE A 4 1.36 7.81 -18.06
N LYS A 5 1.20 8.96 -18.74
CA LYS A 5 2.01 10.15 -18.46
C LYS A 5 1.86 10.60 -17.01
N PHE A 6 0.63 10.68 -16.51
CA PHE A 6 0.37 11.07 -15.12
C PHE A 6 1.11 10.17 -14.11
N ILE A 7 1.02 8.85 -14.28
CA ILE A 7 1.68 7.89 -13.38
C ILE A 7 3.20 7.95 -13.52
N TYR A 8 3.71 8.17 -14.72
CA TYR A 8 5.13 8.38 -14.95
C TYR A 8 5.65 9.63 -14.21
N ASP A 9 4.98 10.76 -14.37
CA ASP A 9 5.33 12.03 -13.72
C ASP A 9 5.26 11.89 -12.18
N LEU A 10 4.20 11.24 -11.66
CA LEU A 10 4.05 10.94 -10.24
C LEU A 10 5.20 10.09 -9.68
N ILE A 11 5.55 8.99 -10.35
CA ILE A 11 6.67 8.13 -9.91
C ILE A 11 7.99 8.91 -9.98
N GLY A 12 8.16 9.76 -11.00
CA GLY A 12 9.32 10.65 -11.14
C GLY A 12 9.51 11.55 -9.93
N VAL A 13 8.45 12.24 -9.51
CA VAL A 13 8.48 13.13 -8.32
C VAL A 13 8.74 12.35 -7.03
N ILE A 14 8.15 11.15 -6.87
CA ILE A 14 8.43 10.30 -5.69
C ILE A 14 9.91 9.91 -5.63
N LYS A 15 10.52 9.57 -6.77
CA LYS A 15 11.94 9.19 -6.84
C LYS A 15 12.90 10.34 -6.56
N GLN A 16 12.52 11.57 -6.91
CA GLN A 16 13.33 12.76 -6.64
C GLN A 16 13.35 13.14 -5.16
N LYS A 17 12.39 12.64 -4.35
CA LYS A 17 12.42 12.85 -2.90
C LYS A 17 13.43 11.90 -2.25
N GLU A 18 14.59 12.44 -1.92
CA GLU A 18 15.64 11.74 -1.16
C GLU A 18 15.15 11.25 0.22
N ASN A 19 14.21 12.00 0.80
CA ASN A 19 13.67 11.72 2.13
C ASN A 19 12.14 11.76 2.09
N ILE A 20 11.49 10.68 2.53
CA ILE A 20 10.05 10.65 2.74
C ILE A 20 9.77 10.69 4.25
N LYS A 21 9.05 11.72 4.68
CA LYS A 21 8.61 11.90 6.06
C LYS A 21 7.09 11.83 6.14
N GLY A 22 6.58 11.40 7.28
CA GLY A 22 5.15 11.37 7.48
C GLY A 22 4.70 10.73 8.79
N SER A 23 3.39 10.68 8.97
CA SER A 23 2.74 9.90 10.01
C SER A 23 2.05 8.68 9.40
N PHE A 24 1.91 7.66 10.22
CA PHE A 24 1.31 6.38 9.90
C PHE A 24 0.31 6.03 11.00
N ASN A 25 -0.87 5.62 10.57
CA ASN A 25 -1.91 5.06 11.43
C ASN A 25 -2.48 3.82 10.75
N MET A 26 -2.64 2.74 11.52
CA MET A 26 -3.24 1.51 11.06
C MET A 26 -4.26 1.03 12.08
N THR A 27 -5.42 0.60 11.60
CA THR A 27 -6.51 0.13 12.44
C THR A 27 -7.08 -1.18 11.90
N GLY A 28 -7.20 -2.18 12.76
CA GLY A 28 -7.88 -3.44 12.47
C GLY A 28 -9.25 -3.50 13.14
N VAL A 29 -10.29 -3.80 12.37
CA VAL A 29 -11.67 -3.93 12.83
C VAL A 29 -12.21 -5.30 12.45
N LYS A 30 -12.99 -5.93 13.35
CA LYS A 30 -13.77 -7.14 13.06
C LYS A 30 -15.22 -6.92 13.47
N GLY A 31 -16.15 -7.00 12.52
CA GLY A 31 -17.53 -6.54 12.71
C GLY A 31 -17.54 -5.05 13.00
N ASN A 32 -18.04 -4.66 14.18
CA ASN A 32 -18.07 -3.27 14.65
C ASN A 32 -17.02 -2.99 15.73
N THR A 33 -16.14 -3.95 16.04
CA THR A 33 -15.18 -3.86 17.14
C THR A 33 -13.79 -3.54 16.60
N LYS A 34 -13.20 -2.44 17.06
CA LYS A 34 -11.77 -2.14 16.86
C LYS A 34 -10.95 -3.13 17.68
N LEU A 35 -10.18 -3.97 16.98
CA LEU A 35 -9.29 -4.94 17.60
C LEU A 35 -8.03 -4.20 18.05
N PHE A 36 -7.26 -3.68 17.10
CA PHE A 36 -6.05 -2.93 17.39
C PHE A 36 -6.02 -1.58 16.66
N GLU A 37 -5.21 -0.69 17.21
CA GLU A 37 -4.73 0.52 16.54
C GLU A 37 -3.22 0.63 16.74
N MET A 38 -2.53 0.98 15.66
CA MET A 38 -1.08 1.11 15.60
C MET A 38 -0.76 2.46 14.98
N ASN A 39 0.04 3.27 15.66
CA ASN A 39 0.42 4.60 15.21
C ASN A 39 1.92 4.84 15.43
N ASN A 40 2.50 5.76 14.67
CA ASN A 40 3.86 6.24 14.95
C ASN A 40 3.84 7.65 15.53
N ASN A 41 3.87 7.76 16.85
CA ASN A 41 3.76 9.06 17.52
C ASN A 41 4.90 10.04 17.15
N ASN A 42 6.03 9.55 16.62
CA ASN A 42 7.21 10.35 16.27
C ASN A 42 7.42 10.53 14.75
N GLY A 43 6.45 10.11 13.93
CA GLY A 43 6.61 10.10 12.48
C GLY A 43 7.62 9.06 11.98
N PHE A 44 7.69 8.87 10.68
CA PHE A 44 8.67 8.00 10.03
C PHE A 44 9.59 8.82 9.14
N HIS A 45 10.82 8.32 8.99
CA HIS A 45 11.81 8.88 8.08
C HIS A 45 12.35 7.75 7.21
N ILE A 46 12.08 7.81 5.91
CA ILE A 46 12.64 6.86 4.94
C ILE A 46 13.69 7.61 4.14
N HIS A 47 14.95 7.22 4.34
CA HIS A 47 16.03 7.59 3.44
C HIS A 47 15.99 6.67 2.22
N TYR A 48 15.78 7.24 1.04
CA TYR A 48 16.05 6.51 -0.19
C TYR A 48 17.56 6.56 -0.43
N HIS A 49 18.25 5.47 -0.12
CA HIS A 49 19.47 5.17 -0.86
C HIS A 49 19.01 4.70 -2.25
N ASP A 50 19.68 5.14 -3.31
CA ASP A 50 19.33 5.04 -4.75
C ASP A 50 19.01 3.63 -5.32
N ASP A 51 18.81 2.66 -4.46
CA ASP A 51 18.65 1.26 -4.77
C ASP A 51 17.24 0.77 -4.41
N LEU A 52 16.25 1.24 -5.17
CA LEU A 52 15.06 0.41 -5.44
C LEU A 52 15.46 -0.72 -6.42
N TYR A 53 16.53 -1.46 -6.08
CA TYR A 53 16.69 -2.80 -6.60
C TYR A 53 15.51 -3.58 -6.04
N PHE A 54 14.57 -3.91 -6.91
CA PHE A 54 13.72 -5.07 -6.70
C PHE A 54 14.67 -6.28 -6.61
N HIS A 55 15.24 -6.52 -5.43
CA HIS A 55 15.95 -7.74 -5.10
C HIS A 55 14.93 -8.88 -5.09
N ASN A 56 14.52 -9.31 -6.27
CA ASN A 56 14.11 -10.67 -6.45
C ASN A 56 15.41 -11.47 -6.52
N SER A 57 15.78 -12.09 -5.42
CA SER A 57 16.74 -13.20 -5.35
C SER A 57 16.32 -14.42 -6.21
N THR A 58 15.21 -14.32 -6.95
CA THR A 58 14.79 -15.29 -7.96
C THR A 58 15.30 -14.85 -9.33
N LYS A 59 16.23 -15.64 -9.88
CA LYS A 59 16.77 -15.55 -11.24
C LYS A 59 15.75 -14.96 -12.24
N LEU A 60 16.20 -13.95 -12.99
CA LEU A 60 15.51 -13.28 -14.09
C LEU A 60 15.02 -14.28 -15.16
N ASN A 61 13.88 -14.93 -14.93
CA ASN A 61 13.09 -15.61 -15.96
C ASN A 61 12.26 -14.55 -16.72
N HIS A 62 12.22 -14.61 -18.05
CA HIS A 62 11.39 -13.75 -18.91
C HIS A 62 9.91 -13.68 -18.48
N GLU A 63 9.38 -14.77 -17.92
CA GLU A 63 8.04 -14.87 -17.35
C GLU A 63 7.81 -13.84 -16.22
N ASN A 64 8.82 -13.59 -15.38
CA ASN A 64 8.73 -12.58 -14.32
C ASN A 64 8.65 -11.16 -14.86
N ARG A 65 9.25 -10.87 -16.03
CA ARG A 65 9.15 -9.55 -16.68
C ARG A 65 7.78 -9.34 -17.30
N VAL A 66 7.28 -10.37 -18.01
CA VAL A 66 5.94 -10.33 -18.62
C VAL A 66 4.85 -10.16 -17.55
N ASN A 67 4.95 -10.88 -16.43
CA ASN A 67 4.03 -10.75 -15.31
C ASN A 67 4.03 -9.35 -14.68
N LYS A 68 5.20 -8.68 -14.62
CA LYS A 68 5.29 -7.27 -14.17
C LYS A 68 4.60 -6.31 -15.12
N PHE A 69 4.73 -6.51 -16.43
CA PHE A 69 4.01 -5.69 -17.42
C PHE A 69 2.51 -5.93 -17.36
N LYS A 70 2.07 -7.19 -17.31
CA LYS A 70 0.65 -7.54 -17.14
C LYS A 70 0.06 -6.87 -15.89
N PHE A 71 0.80 -6.93 -14.77
CA PHE A 71 0.44 -6.22 -13.55
C PHE A 71 0.31 -4.71 -13.75
N LEU A 72 1.31 -4.07 -14.36
CA LEU A 72 1.30 -2.63 -14.60
C LEU A 72 0.11 -2.22 -15.49
N PHE A 73 -0.15 -2.95 -16.58
CA PHE A 73 -1.28 -2.67 -17.47
C PHE A 73 -2.63 -2.85 -16.76
N ASP A 74 -2.80 -3.93 -16.00
CA ASP A 74 -4.02 -4.16 -15.24
C ASP A 74 -4.25 -3.07 -14.18
N VAL A 75 -3.20 -2.61 -13.51
CA VAL A 75 -3.29 -1.48 -12.57
C VAL A 75 -3.68 -0.19 -13.32
N LEU A 76 -3.00 0.13 -14.43
CA LEU A 76 -3.27 1.33 -15.23
C LEU A 76 -4.69 1.37 -15.80
N ASN A 77 -5.22 0.22 -16.21
CA ASN A 77 -6.58 0.09 -16.72
C ASN A 77 -7.61 0.42 -15.62
N ASN A 78 -7.34 -0.03 -14.40
CA ASN A 78 -8.28 0.05 -13.29
C ASN A 78 -8.06 1.22 -12.33
N ILE A 79 -6.99 1.98 -12.53
CA ILE A 79 -6.76 3.21 -11.80
C ILE A 79 -7.73 4.29 -12.27
N LYS A 80 -8.37 4.95 -11.31
CA LYS A 80 -9.20 6.13 -11.52
C LYS A 80 -8.39 7.36 -11.08
N ILE A 81 -8.36 8.38 -11.93
CA ILE A 81 -7.70 9.64 -11.63
C ILE A 81 -8.75 10.73 -11.76
N GLU A 82 -8.99 11.46 -10.67
CA GLU A 82 -9.99 12.52 -10.58
C GLU A 82 -9.28 13.81 -10.22
N LYS A 83 -9.58 14.91 -10.92
CA LYS A 83 -9.07 16.23 -10.56
C LYS A 83 -10.00 16.85 -9.52
N ASN A 84 -9.44 17.24 -8.39
CA ASN A 84 -10.14 17.97 -7.33
C ASN A 84 -9.82 19.46 -7.48
N GLN A 85 -10.82 20.33 -7.30
CA GLN A 85 -10.67 21.77 -7.51
C GLN A 85 -9.70 22.44 -6.50
N GLU A 86 -9.56 21.88 -5.30
CA GLU A 86 -8.80 22.50 -4.19
C GLU A 86 -7.50 21.77 -3.84
N SER A 87 -7.35 20.50 -4.23
CA SER A 87 -6.31 19.60 -3.68
C SER A 87 -5.49 18.83 -4.73
N GLY A 88 -5.64 19.15 -6.03
CA GLY A 88 -4.93 18.50 -7.13
C GLY A 88 -5.70 17.30 -7.69
N TYR A 89 -5.28 16.09 -7.34
CA TYR A 89 -5.77 14.83 -7.91
C TYR A 89 -6.01 13.76 -6.84
N THR A 90 -7.08 12.99 -7.01
CA THR A 90 -7.29 11.71 -6.33
C THR A 90 -6.94 10.58 -7.30
N VAL A 91 -5.99 9.73 -6.91
CA VAL A 91 -5.64 8.51 -7.65
C VAL A 91 -6.17 7.33 -6.85
N SER A 92 -7.05 6.51 -7.43
CA SER A 92 -7.62 5.36 -6.71
C SER A 92 -7.58 4.07 -7.51
N LEU A 93 -7.36 2.96 -6.79
CA LEU A 93 -7.38 1.61 -7.34
C LEU A 93 -8.28 0.74 -6.45
N ILE A 94 -9.24 0.06 -7.07
CA ILE A 94 -10.13 -0.88 -6.36
C ILE A 94 -9.94 -2.27 -6.95
N SER A 95 -9.58 -3.22 -6.10
CA SER A 95 -9.24 -4.58 -6.49
C SER A 95 -10.38 -5.41 -7.05
N ASN A 96 -11.64 -5.07 -6.80
CA ASN A 96 -12.75 -5.75 -7.47
C ASN A 96 -12.76 -5.52 -8.99
N LYS A 97 -11.97 -4.56 -9.49
CA LYS A 97 -11.79 -4.28 -10.92
C LYS A 97 -10.50 -4.88 -11.49
N ILE A 98 -9.58 -5.37 -10.66
CA ILE A 98 -8.31 -5.97 -11.13
C ILE A 98 -8.41 -7.50 -11.17
N SER A 99 -7.64 -8.12 -12.05
CA SER A 99 -7.64 -9.57 -12.25
C SER A 99 -7.19 -10.34 -11.00
N GLU A 100 -7.65 -11.59 -10.85
CA GLU A 100 -7.24 -12.48 -9.75
C GLU A 100 -5.73 -12.73 -9.74
N ASP A 101 -5.08 -12.76 -10.91
CA ASP A 101 -3.62 -12.88 -11.03
C ASP A 101 -2.90 -11.70 -10.38
N VAL A 102 -3.42 -10.48 -10.57
CA VAL A 102 -2.88 -9.24 -10.00
C VAL A 102 -3.12 -9.18 -8.50
N LYS A 103 -4.29 -9.64 -8.03
CA LYS A 103 -4.57 -9.80 -6.60
C LYS A 103 -3.56 -10.73 -5.93
N LYS A 104 -3.30 -11.90 -6.53
CA LYS A 104 -2.28 -12.85 -6.05
C LYS A 104 -0.88 -12.24 -6.06
N LEU A 105 -0.52 -11.50 -7.10
CA LEU A 105 0.79 -10.84 -7.18
C LEU A 105 0.95 -9.77 -6.10
N LEU A 106 -0.06 -8.92 -5.86
CA LEU A 106 -0.06 -7.95 -4.76
C LEU A 106 0.13 -8.64 -3.41
N PHE A 107 -0.58 -9.74 -3.19
CA PHE A 107 -0.46 -10.53 -1.96
C PHE A 107 0.93 -11.14 -1.79
N ASN A 108 1.52 -11.65 -2.86
CA ASN A 108 2.88 -12.18 -2.83
C ASN A 108 3.90 -11.08 -2.49
N ILE A 109 3.73 -9.87 -3.03
CA ILE A 109 4.59 -8.72 -2.71
C ILE A 109 4.46 -8.34 -1.23
N ILE A 110 3.23 -8.21 -0.73
CA ILE A 110 2.95 -7.88 0.68
C ILE A 110 3.54 -8.95 1.61
N ASN A 111 3.31 -10.24 1.31
CA ASN A 111 3.78 -11.36 2.11
C ASN A 111 5.31 -11.53 2.09
N ASN A 112 5.95 -11.32 0.95
CA ASN A 112 7.42 -11.42 0.85
C ASN A 112 8.11 -10.27 1.61
N GLN A 113 7.56 -9.05 1.55
CA GLN A 113 8.09 -7.95 2.35
C GLN A 113 7.88 -8.16 3.86
N ALA A 114 6.81 -8.83 4.27
CA ALA A 114 6.60 -9.22 5.66
C ALA A 114 7.58 -10.30 6.16
N LYS A 115 8.14 -11.11 5.25
CA LYS A 115 9.13 -12.16 5.59
C LYS A 115 10.57 -11.64 5.67
N GLU A 116 10.90 -10.56 4.95
CA GLU A 116 12.29 -10.10 4.78
C GLU A 116 12.78 -9.01 5.76
N LYS A 117 11.99 -8.52 6.72
CA LYS A 117 12.47 -7.48 7.67
C LYS A 117 12.10 -7.72 9.14
N ASN A 118 13.12 -8.19 9.87
CA ASN A 118 13.67 -7.71 11.14
C ASN A 118 12.72 -7.16 12.23
N ASP A 119 12.93 -7.69 13.45
CA ASP A 119 12.37 -7.34 14.77
C ASP A 119 12.35 -5.84 15.16
N ASN A 120 12.91 -4.94 14.34
CA ASN A 120 12.96 -3.52 14.59
C ASN A 120 11.76 -2.73 14.02
N PHE A 121 10.92 -3.33 13.16
CA PHE A 121 9.77 -2.60 12.60
C PHE A 121 8.83 -2.13 13.72
N TYR A 122 8.58 -2.97 14.72
CA TYR A 122 7.67 -2.66 15.84
C TYR A 122 8.18 -1.57 16.81
N LYS A 123 9.49 -1.28 16.85
CA LYS A 123 10.06 -0.38 17.87
C LYS A 123 9.59 1.07 17.75
N ASN A 124 9.17 1.49 16.56
CA ASN A 124 8.73 2.85 16.29
C ASN A 124 7.21 3.01 16.27
N PHE A 125 6.46 1.95 16.60
CA PHE A 125 5.01 1.98 16.61
C PHE A 125 4.48 1.66 18.00
N SER A 126 3.53 2.47 18.44
CA SER A 126 2.75 2.19 19.64
C SER A 126 1.49 1.42 19.26
N PHE A 127 1.16 0.41 20.06
CA PHE A 127 -0.12 -0.30 20.02
C PHE A 127 -0.99 0.21 21.15
N GLU A 128 -2.27 0.46 20.87
CA GLU A 128 -3.23 0.87 21.90
C GLU A 128 -3.57 -0.28 22.87
N LYS A 129 -3.58 -1.54 22.39
CA LYS A 129 -3.92 -2.73 23.19
C LYS A 129 -2.76 -3.73 23.28
N SER A 130 -2.51 -4.52 22.24
CA SER A 130 -1.42 -5.49 22.21
C SER A 130 -0.95 -5.81 20.79
N SER A 131 0.31 -6.22 20.67
CA SER A 131 0.88 -6.76 19.42
C SER A 131 0.30 -8.13 19.05
N ASP A 132 -0.20 -8.89 20.02
CA ASP A 132 -0.73 -10.23 19.81
C ASP A 132 -2.05 -10.18 19.03
N GLU A 133 -2.93 -9.22 19.35
CA GLU A 133 -4.17 -8.99 18.61
C GLU A 133 -3.90 -8.59 17.15
N PHE A 134 -2.84 -7.80 16.92
CA PHE A 134 -2.37 -7.49 15.56
C PHE A 134 -1.90 -8.74 14.81
N HIS A 135 -1.07 -9.56 15.44
CA HIS A 135 -0.54 -10.78 14.82
C HIS A 135 -1.66 -11.76 14.44
N ASP A 136 -2.59 -12.01 15.36
CA ASP A 136 -3.74 -12.88 15.13
C ASP A 136 -4.69 -12.34 14.05
N PHE A 137 -4.88 -11.02 14.02
CA PHE A 137 -5.64 -10.36 12.95
C PHE A 137 -4.98 -10.58 11.60
N MET A 138 -3.68 -10.28 11.46
CA MET A 138 -2.98 -10.42 10.18
C MET A 138 -2.95 -11.86 9.70
N LYS A 139 -2.77 -12.83 10.61
CA LYS A 139 -2.84 -14.26 10.30
C LYS A 139 -4.21 -14.68 9.78
N GLN A 140 -5.29 -14.17 10.37
CA GLN A 140 -6.67 -14.42 9.89
C GLN A 140 -6.92 -13.74 8.54
N LEU A 141 -6.46 -12.50 8.36
CA LEU A 141 -6.61 -11.76 7.11
C LEU A 141 -5.90 -12.47 5.95
N HIS A 142 -4.66 -12.94 6.16
CA HIS A 142 -3.86 -13.65 5.15
C HIS A 142 -4.41 -15.02 4.76
N LYS A 143 -5.13 -15.70 5.66
CA LYS A 143 -5.77 -16.98 5.34
C LYS A 143 -6.95 -16.82 4.37
N SER A 144 -7.47 -15.61 4.20
CA SER A 144 -8.56 -15.38 3.27
C SER A 144 -8.05 -15.03 1.88
N ASN A 145 -8.48 -15.84 0.91
CA ASN A 145 -8.26 -15.55 -0.51
C ASN A 145 -9.28 -14.52 -1.05
N ASN A 146 -10.29 -14.15 -0.27
CA ASN A 146 -11.34 -13.22 -0.69
C ASN A 146 -11.23 -11.90 0.09
N PHE A 147 -10.69 -10.88 -0.58
CA PHE A 147 -10.54 -9.54 -0.03
C PHE A 147 -10.86 -8.49 -1.10
N LYS A 148 -11.30 -7.33 -0.61
CA LYS A 148 -11.41 -6.09 -1.37
C LYS A 148 -10.35 -5.14 -0.85
N LEU A 149 -9.31 -4.95 -1.65
CA LEU A 149 -8.34 -3.88 -1.51
C LEU A 149 -8.84 -2.60 -2.21
N HIS A 150 -8.68 -1.46 -1.54
CA HIS A 150 -8.89 -0.12 -2.07
C HIS A 150 -7.68 0.74 -1.68
N ILE A 151 -7.01 1.33 -2.67
CA ILE A 151 -5.92 2.29 -2.45
C ILE A 151 -6.36 3.64 -2.97
N LYS A 152 -6.14 4.71 -2.21
CA LYS A 152 -6.33 6.10 -2.62
C LYS A 152 -5.09 6.92 -2.30
N LEU A 153 -4.64 7.72 -3.25
CA LEU A 153 -3.58 8.71 -3.08
C LEU A 153 -4.16 10.10 -3.33
N SER A 154 -3.87 11.03 -2.44
CA SER A 154 -4.09 12.46 -2.65
C SER A 154 -2.80 13.08 -3.17
N VAL A 155 -2.86 13.67 -4.36
CA VAL A 155 -1.70 14.11 -5.15
C VAL A 155 -1.89 15.57 -5.53
N THR A 156 -0.89 16.43 -5.34
CA THR A 156 -1.00 17.86 -5.73
C THR A 156 -0.94 18.05 -7.25
N ASP A 157 -1.20 19.28 -7.73
CA ASP A 157 -0.97 19.62 -9.14
C ASP A 157 0.50 19.48 -9.59
N LYS A 158 1.44 19.46 -8.62
CA LYS A 158 2.87 19.19 -8.84
C LYS A 158 3.23 17.71 -8.71
N TYR A 159 2.24 16.82 -8.68
CA TYR A 159 2.41 15.37 -8.51
C TYR A 159 3.02 14.94 -7.17
N GLU A 160 2.94 15.78 -6.14
CA GLU A 160 3.39 15.39 -4.79
C GLU A 160 2.29 14.60 -4.08
N VAL A 161 2.62 13.42 -3.57
CA VAL A 161 1.72 12.67 -2.69
C VAL A 161 1.65 13.36 -1.32
N LYS A 162 0.45 13.73 -0.89
CA LYS A 162 0.17 14.28 0.45
C LYS A 162 -0.38 13.23 1.40
N LYS A 163 -1.19 12.31 0.90
CA LYS A 163 -1.86 11.29 1.70
C LYS A 163 -2.00 10.00 0.91
N SER A 164 -1.82 8.87 1.58
CA SER A 164 -2.14 7.55 1.08
C SER A 164 -3.08 6.85 2.05
N VAL A 165 -4.17 6.30 1.54
CA VAL A 165 -5.12 5.49 2.29
C VAL A 165 -5.23 4.14 1.61
N MET A 166 -5.02 3.07 2.37
CA MET A 166 -5.21 1.69 1.93
C MET A 166 -6.22 1.02 2.84
N GLU A 167 -7.26 0.45 2.25
CA GLU A 167 -8.26 -0.35 2.95
C GLU A 167 -8.25 -1.77 2.41
N ILE A 168 -8.18 -2.76 3.29
CA ILE A 168 -8.36 -4.17 2.96
C ILE A 168 -9.58 -4.67 3.72
N GLU A 169 -10.61 -5.09 3.01
CA GLU A 169 -11.81 -5.68 3.59
C GLU A 169 -11.88 -7.15 3.24
N ASN A 170 -12.13 -8.01 4.22
CA ASN A 170 -12.56 -9.38 4.01
C ASN A 170 -14.05 -9.50 4.39
N PRO A 171 -14.95 -9.55 3.41
CA PRO A 171 -16.39 -9.61 3.68
C PRO A 171 -16.80 -10.88 4.45
N GLN A 172 -16.16 -12.02 4.20
CA GLN A 172 -16.53 -13.31 4.81
C GLN A 172 -16.25 -13.32 6.31
N SER A 173 -15.10 -12.81 6.74
CA SER A 173 -14.75 -12.74 8.16
C SER A 173 -15.18 -11.42 8.82
N ARG A 174 -15.83 -10.53 8.06
CA ARG A 174 -16.21 -9.16 8.47
C ARG A 174 -15.01 -8.38 9.01
N MET A 175 -13.83 -8.57 8.44
CA MET A 175 -12.60 -7.90 8.87
C MET A 175 -12.28 -6.72 7.95
N LYS A 176 -11.82 -5.62 8.53
CA LYS A 176 -11.34 -4.46 7.79
C LYS A 176 -10.01 -3.98 8.38
N LEU A 177 -9.00 -3.83 7.53
CA LEU A 177 -7.74 -3.17 7.83
C LEU A 177 -7.74 -1.82 7.14
N ASN A 178 -7.55 -0.73 7.89
CA ASN A 178 -7.34 0.59 7.34
C ASN A 178 -5.91 1.01 7.63
N VAL A 179 -5.22 1.56 6.64
CA VAL A 179 -3.87 2.10 6.74
C VAL A 179 -3.91 3.51 6.17
N ASN A 180 -3.53 4.48 6.98
CA ASN A 180 -3.48 5.89 6.64
C ASN A 180 -2.04 6.36 6.78
N ILE A 181 -1.55 7.05 5.75
CA ILE A 181 -0.22 7.63 5.70
C ILE A 181 -0.38 9.08 5.28
N ASP A 182 0.00 10.01 6.15
CA ASP A 182 0.08 11.43 5.81
C ASP A 182 1.54 11.80 5.60
N LEU A 183 1.87 12.36 4.44
CA LEU A 183 3.24 12.72 4.05
C LEU A 183 3.49 14.21 4.28
N THR A 184 4.66 14.52 4.83
CA THR A 184 5.14 15.88 5.10
C THR A 184 6.31 16.28 4.20
#